data_AF-A0A5N7WRA8-F1
#
_entry.id   AF-A0A5N7WRA8-F1
#
_cell.length_a   1.000
_cell.length_b   1.000
_cell.length_c   1.000
_cell.angle_alpha   90.00
_cell.angle_beta   90.00
_cell.angle_gamma   90.00
#
_symmetry.space_group_name_H-M   'P 1'
#
loop_
_entity.id
_entity.type
_entity.pdbx_description
1 polymer ?
#
loop_
_entity_poly.entity_id
_entity_poly.type
_entity_poly.pdbx_seq_one_letter_code
_entity_poly.pdbx_strand_id
1 'polypeptide(L)'
;MKIQLLSDLHLEVHPQFVAQPASGADVLVLAGDIGSYQSSTQVDGENFGLERFSPLPQYAGWPTPVLFVPGNHEYDMQDFDAARQRLQRVCDKLGLIWLDRETVVMDGVRFIGTTLWSDFDAMAMHEGVTDATRLHRLREKAFRAANFYLQKTGGSRQGEPFLAAPMREESLLCQDWLRAALQQPFDGPTVAVTHFAPSLRS
;
A
#
# COMPACT_ATOMS: atom_id res chain seq x y z
N MET A 1 9.09 -5.62 20.26
CA MET A 1 9.34 -5.74 18.82
C MET A 1 9.88 -4.42 18.28
N LYS A 2 11.00 -4.45 17.58
CA LYS A 2 11.61 -3.32 16.86
C LYS A 2 11.30 -3.47 15.37
N ILE A 3 10.67 -2.45 14.79
CA ILE A 3 10.25 -2.44 13.39
C ILE A 3 11.22 -1.58 12.60
N GLN A 4 11.81 -2.12 11.54
CA GLN A 4 12.38 -1.32 10.47
C GLN A 4 11.27 -0.96 9.50
N LEU A 5 11.03 0.33 9.25
CA LEU A 5 9.99 0.82 8.35
C LEU A 5 10.64 1.47 7.13
N LEU A 6 10.23 1.06 5.93
CA LEU A 6 10.57 1.68 4.66
C LEU A 6 9.29 1.90 3.84
N SER A 7 9.19 3.02 3.14
CA SER A 7 8.12 3.34 2.20
C SER A 7 8.67 4.32 1.17
N ASP A 8 7.93 4.51 0.06
CA ASP A 8 8.20 5.57 -0.93
C ASP A 8 9.66 5.54 -1.45
N LEU A 9 10.19 4.33 -1.64
CA LEU A 9 11.55 4.14 -2.14
C LEU A 9 11.64 4.45 -3.64
N HIS A 10 10.54 4.21 -4.38
CA HIS A 10 10.45 4.43 -5.82
C HIS A 10 11.67 3.91 -6.57
N LEU A 11 11.98 2.62 -6.43
CA LEU A 11 13.19 2.04 -7.01
C LEU A 11 13.23 2.19 -8.55
N GLU A 12 12.08 2.31 -9.22
CA GLU A 12 11.99 2.65 -10.65
C GLU A 12 12.64 4.01 -11.00
N VAL A 13 12.65 4.96 -10.07
CA VAL A 13 13.27 6.28 -10.18
C VAL A 13 14.64 6.32 -9.51
N HIS A 14 14.81 5.56 -8.42
CA HIS A 14 16.00 5.55 -7.57
C HIS A 14 16.65 4.15 -7.47
N PRO A 15 17.03 3.52 -8.59
CA PRO A 15 17.50 2.13 -8.63
C PRO A 15 18.80 1.90 -7.84
N GLN A 16 19.59 2.96 -7.63
CA GLN A 16 20.85 2.96 -6.89
C GLN A 16 20.66 2.96 -5.37
N PHE A 17 19.44 3.21 -4.87
CA PHE A 17 19.19 3.10 -3.44
C PHE A 17 19.30 1.64 -3.00
N VAL A 18 20.10 1.41 -1.96
CA VAL A 18 20.30 0.09 -1.37
C VAL A 18 19.97 0.17 0.11
N ALA A 19 18.81 -0.34 0.49
CA ALA A 19 18.42 -0.46 1.88
C ALA A 19 19.38 -1.40 2.62
N GLN A 20 19.73 -1.02 3.86
CA GLN A 20 20.52 -1.85 4.75
C GLN A 20 19.63 -2.37 5.89
N PRO A 21 19.76 -3.64 6.31
CA PRO A 21 19.07 -4.12 7.50
C PRO A 21 19.46 -3.31 8.73
N ALA A 22 18.45 -2.83 9.46
CA ALA A 22 18.68 -2.10 10.71
C ALA A 22 19.11 -3.08 11.82
N SER A 23 20.18 -2.75 12.52
CA SER A 23 20.71 -3.62 13.59
C SER A 23 19.67 -3.83 14.69
N GLY A 24 19.36 -5.10 14.97
CA GLY A 24 18.39 -5.50 15.99
C GLY A 24 16.93 -5.20 15.64
N ALA A 25 16.60 -4.96 14.37
CA ALA A 25 15.21 -5.06 13.93
C ALA A 25 14.71 -6.50 14.06
N ASP A 26 13.45 -6.67 14.44
CA ASP A 26 12.78 -7.97 14.52
C ASP A 26 11.97 -8.25 13.24
N VAL A 27 11.53 -7.19 12.54
CA VAL A 27 10.72 -7.26 11.32
C VAL A 27 10.99 -6.03 10.44
N LEU A 28 10.98 -6.22 9.12
CA LEU A 28 10.92 -5.14 8.14
C LEU A 28 9.46 -4.96 7.68
N VAL A 29 8.99 -3.71 7.69
CA VAL A 29 7.72 -3.30 7.09
C VAL A 29 8.01 -2.44 5.87
N LEU A 30 7.54 -2.90 4.72
CA LEU A 30 7.51 -2.17 3.47
C LEU A 30 6.09 -1.59 3.30
N ALA A 31 5.93 -0.29 3.55
CA ALA A 31 4.63 0.40 3.63
C ALA A 31 4.27 1.18 2.35
N GLY A 32 4.42 0.51 1.21
CA GLY A 32 3.99 0.98 -0.10
C GLY A 32 5.01 1.82 -0.85
N ASP A 33 4.79 1.93 -2.16
CA ASP A 33 5.62 2.68 -3.11
C ASP A 33 7.10 2.28 -3.04
N ILE A 34 7.35 0.97 -2.93
CA ILE A 34 8.69 0.41 -2.99
C ILE A 34 9.19 0.44 -4.42
N GLY A 35 8.33 0.09 -5.36
CA GLY A 35 8.57 0.39 -6.76
C GLY A 35 7.41 0.02 -7.68
N SER A 36 7.60 0.23 -8.98
CA SER A 36 6.58 -0.04 -9.99
C SER A 36 7.13 -0.81 -11.19
N TYR A 37 6.21 -1.38 -11.99
CA TYR A 37 6.54 -2.14 -13.21
C TYR A 37 6.63 -1.28 -14.47
N GLN A 38 6.77 0.04 -14.32
CA GLN A 38 6.81 0.96 -15.46
C GLN A 38 8.03 0.66 -16.36
N SER A 39 7.85 0.76 -17.67
CA SER A 39 8.83 0.34 -18.68
C SER A 39 10.17 1.09 -18.68
N SER A 40 10.28 2.19 -17.92
CA SER A 40 11.53 2.93 -17.71
C SER A 40 12.34 2.45 -16.50
N THR A 41 11.91 1.40 -15.79
CA THR A 41 12.64 0.87 -14.64
C THR A 41 14.03 0.41 -15.04
N GLN A 42 15.05 1.10 -14.53
CA GLN A 42 16.46 0.68 -14.61
C GLN A 42 16.82 -0.34 -13.51
N VAL A 43 15.82 -0.92 -12.86
CA VAL A 43 15.99 -1.87 -11.77
C VAL A 43 16.17 -3.26 -12.36
N ASP A 44 17.30 -3.89 -12.10
CA ASP A 44 17.51 -5.29 -12.42
C ASP A 44 16.52 -6.17 -11.61
N GLY A 45 15.82 -7.08 -12.29
CA GLY A 45 14.89 -8.04 -11.67
C GLY A 45 13.54 -8.15 -12.39
N GLU A 46 12.74 -9.13 -12.00
CA GLU A 46 11.40 -9.36 -12.56
C GLU A 46 10.30 -8.67 -11.74
N ASN A 47 10.64 -8.21 -10.52
CA ASN A 47 9.71 -7.72 -9.50
C ASN A 47 10.11 -6.33 -8.99
N PHE A 48 10.51 -5.43 -9.90
CA PHE A 48 10.82 -4.02 -9.64
C PHE A 48 11.83 -3.76 -8.49
N GLY A 49 12.64 -4.76 -8.14
CA GLY A 49 13.62 -4.67 -7.05
C GLY A 49 13.10 -5.16 -5.70
N LEU A 50 11.86 -5.65 -5.61
CA LEU A 50 11.31 -6.23 -4.38
C LEU A 50 12.11 -7.46 -3.91
N GLU A 51 12.79 -8.15 -4.83
CA GLU A 51 13.68 -9.28 -4.53
C GLU A 51 14.81 -8.90 -3.56
N ARG A 52 15.22 -7.61 -3.54
CA ARG A 52 16.25 -7.06 -2.65
C ARG A 52 15.87 -7.14 -1.16
N PHE A 53 14.59 -7.34 -0.87
CA PHE A 53 14.06 -7.44 0.49
C PHE A 53 13.64 -8.86 0.85
N SER A 54 13.77 -9.83 -0.05
CA SER A 54 13.36 -11.20 0.22
C SER A 54 14.14 -11.80 1.40
N PRO A 55 13.48 -12.42 2.39
CA PRO A 55 14.16 -13.15 3.46
C PRO A 55 14.74 -14.49 3.01
N LEU A 56 14.46 -14.93 1.78
CA LEU A 56 14.92 -16.22 1.28
C LEU A 56 16.38 -16.13 0.77
N PRO A 57 17.27 -17.08 1.13
CA PRO A 57 18.69 -17.01 0.78
C PRO A 57 19.00 -17.02 -0.72
N GLN A 58 18.13 -17.61 -1.55
CA GLN A 58 18.29 -17.63 -3.00
C GLN A 58 18.00 -16.28 -3.68
N TYR A 59 17.47 -15.30 -2.93
CA TYR A 59 17.30 -13.92 -3.36
C TYR A 59 18.23 -13.02 -2.54
N ALA A 60 17.71 -12.19 -1.62
CA ALA A 60 18.53 -11.27 -0.82
C ALA A 60 18.93 -11.81 0.55
N GLY A 61 18.21 -12.80 1.10
CA GLY A 61 18.45 -13.30 2.45
C GLY A 61 18.30 -12.23 3.54
N TRP A 62 17.29 -11.35 3.43
CA TRP A 62 17.01 -10.33 4.43
C TRP A 62 16.86 -10.98 5.82
N PRO A 63 17.52 -10.47 6.87
CA PRO A 63 17.72 -11.22 8.12
C PRO A 63 16.47 -11.35 9.00
N THR A 64 15.35 -10.73 8.62
CA THR A 64 14.10 -10.70 9.38
C THR A 64 12.92 -10.95 8.45
N PRO A 65 11.75 -11.39 8.98
CA PRO A 65 10.52 -11.41 8.21
C PRO A 65 10.21 -10.05 7.61
N VAL A 66 9.59 -10.05 6.43
CA VAL A 66 9.27 -8.84 5.68
C VAL A 66 7.78 -8.78 5.41
N LEU A 67 7.11 -7.79 6.00
CA LEU A 67 5.70 -7.46 5.75
C LEU A 67 5.61 -6.45 4.60
N PHE A 68 4.68 -6.66 3.67
CA PHE A 68 4.49 -5.78 2.52
C PHE A 68 3.05 -5.31 2.36
N VAL A 69 2.86 -4.00 2.40
CA VAL A 69 1.66 -3.30 1.96
C VAL A 69 2.03 -2.61 0.65
N PRO A 70 1.31 -2.84 -0.47
CA PRO A 70 1.56 -2.07 -1.68
C PRO A 70 1.02 -0.64 -1.51
N GLY A 71 1.67 0.31 -2.17
CA GLY A 71 1.19 1.66 -2.35
C GLY A 71 0.36 1.78 -3.62
N ASN A 72 0.19 3.00 -4.12
CA ASN A 72 -0.52 3.19 -5.38
C ASN A 72 0.37 2.95 -6.60
N HIS A 73 1.69 3.18 -6.50
CA HIS A 73 2.59 3.08 -7.66
C HIS A 73 2.83 1.64 -8.10
N GLU A 74 2.68 0.65 -7.22
CA GLU A 74 2.69 -0.76 -7.62
C GLU A 74 1.58 -1.14 -8.61
N TYR A 75 0.53 -0.31 -8.72
CA TYR A 75 -0.62 -0.50 -9.62
C TYR A 75 -0.54 0.32 -10.91
N ASP A 76 0.46 1.18 -11.06
CA ASP A 76 0.62 2.01 -12.25
C ASP A 76 0.77 1.15 -13.51
N MET A 77 0.25 1.68 -14.63
CA MET A 77 0.30 1.08 -15.97
C MET A 77 -0.26 -0.36 -16.06
N GLN A 78 -1.06 -0.78 -15.08
CA GLN A 78 -1.60 -2.13 -14.98
C GLN A 78 -3.10 -2.13 -14.76
N ASP A 79 -3.73 -3.28 -15.01
CA ASP A 79 -5.06 -3.56 -14.50
C ASP A 79 -4.99 -3.83 -12.99
N PHE A 80 -5.86 -3.19 -12.21
CA PHE A 80 -5.84 -3.21 -10.75
C PHE A 80 -5.95 -4.62 -10.17
N ASP A 81 -6.90 -5.42 -10.67
CA ASP A 81 -7.16 -6.76 -10.15
C ASP A 81 -6.02 -7.71 -10.56
N ALA A 82 -5.52 -7.57 -11.79
CA ALA A 82 -4.36 -8.33 -12.27
C ALA A 82 -3.08 -7.99 -11.49
N ALA A 83 -2.83 -6.71 -11.22
CA ALA A 83 -1.69 -6.22 -10.44
C ALA A 83 -1.75 -6.75 -9.01
N ARG A 84 -2.91 -6.68 -8.34
CA ARG A 84 -3.11 -7.24 -6.98
C ARG A 84 -2.74 -8.72 -6.94
N GLN A 85 -3.29 -9.53 -7.86
CA GLN A 85 -3.01 -10.96 -7.90
C GLN A 85 -1.54 -11.25 -8.22
N ARG A 86 -0.91 -10.44 -9.07
CA ARG A 86 0.52 -10.55 -9.37
C ARG A 86 1.35 -10.29 -8.12
N LEU A 87 1.10 -9.20 -7.41
CA LEU A 87 1.85 -8.83 -6.20
C LEU A 87 1.72 -9.90 -5.11
N GLN A 88 0.55 -10.51 -4.94
CA GLN A 88 0.37 -11.64 -4.03
C GLN A 88 1.26 -12.83 -4.42
N ARG A 89 1.25 -13.24 -5.70
CA ARG A 89 2.14 -14.32 -6.19
C ARG A 89 3.61 -13.98 -6.04
N VAL A 90 3.98 -12.71 -6.20
CA VAL A 90 5.35 -12.24 -6.00
C VAL A 90 5.74 -12.31 -4.53
N CYS A 91 4.86 -11.92 -3.60
CA CYS A 91 5.09 -12.08 -2.17
C CYS A 91 5.33 -13.55 -1.82
N ASP A 92 4.47 -14.45 -2.31
CA ASP A 92 4.64 -15.90 -2.12
C ASP A 92 5.99 -16.40 -2.68
N LYS A 93 6.34 -16.00 -3.91
CA LYS A 93 7.60 -16.38 -4.57
C LYS A 93 8.83 -15.90 -3.80
N LEU A 94 8.76 -14.70 -3.23
CA LEU A 94 9.88 -14.04 -2.56
C LEU A 94 9.88 -14.27 -1.04
N GLY A 95 8.87 -14.94 -0.48
CA GLY A 95 8.75 -15.15 0.96
C GLY A 95 8.43 -13.86 1.75
N LEU A 96 7.86 -12.85 1.09
CA LEU A 96 7.31 -11.68 1.77
C LEU A 96 5.90 -12.00 2.26
N ILE A 97 5.51 -11.39 3.38
CA ILE A 97 4.18 -11.54 3.97
C ILE A 97 3.30 -10.43 3.42
N TRP A 98 2.34 -10.78 2.58
CA TRP A 98 1.33 -9.87 2.06
C TRP A 98 0.45 -9.33 3.19
N LEU A 99 0.31 -8.00 3.27
CA LEU A 99 -0.42 -7.31 4.33
C LEU A 99 -1.39 -6.27 3.77
N ASP A 100 -2.11 -6.57 2.68
CA ASP A 100 -3.21 -5.72 2.21
C ASP A 100 -4.58 -6.39 2.27
N ARG A 101 -5.43 -5.81 3.14
CA ARG A 101 -6.66 -6.39 3.68
C ARG A 101 -6.38 -7.72 4.39
N GLU A 102 -5.25 -7.79 5.10
CA GLU A 102 -4.81 -8.99 5.82
C GLU A 102 -4.32 -8.68 7.25
N THR A 103 -4.37 -9.70 8.10
CA THR A 103 -3.93 -9.65 9.50
C THR A 103 -2.93 -10.77 9.76
N VAL A 104 -1.80 -10.44 10.41
CA VAL A 104 -0.77 -11.40 10.80
C VAL A 104 -0.38 -11.16 12.25
N VAL A 105 -0.18 -12.23 13.01
CA VAL A 105 0.35 -12.15 14.38
C VAL A 105 1.76 -12.70 14.40
N MET A 106 2.71 -11.92 14.91
CA MET A 106 4.13 -12.27 15.02
C MET A 106 4.63 -11.83 16.39
N ASP A 107 5.23 -12.74 17.14
CA ASP A 107 5.78 -12.51 18.48
C ASP A 107 4.84 -11.73 19.42
N GLY A 108 3.55 -12.09 19.41
CA GLY A 108 2.52 -11.47 20.25
C GLY A 108 2.05 -10.08 19.78
N VAL A 109 2.55 -9.58 18.65
CA VAL A 109 2.10 -8.33 18.01
C VAL A 109 1.20 -8.65 16.83
N ARG A 110 0.03 -8.02 16.75
CA ARG A 110 -0.87 -8.12 15.60
C ARG A 110 -0.59 -7.01 14.61
N PHE A 111 -0.15 -7.38 13.42
CA PHE A 111 -0.10 -6.49 12.26
C PHE A 111 -1.39 -6.60 11.48
N ILE A 112 -1.98 -5.45 11.15
CA ILE A 112 -3.10 -5.35 10.21
C ILE A 112 -2.70 -4.35 9.16
N GLY A 113 -3.02 -4.60 7.89
CA GLY A 113 -2.65 -3.63 6.87
C GLY A 113 -3.55 -3.61 5.67
N THR A 114 -3.54 -2.45 5.04
CA THR A 114 -4.18 -2.22 3.75
C THR A 114 -3.61 -0.98 3.09
N THR A 115 -3.54 -0.94 1.76
CA THR A 115 -3.17 0.28 1.02
C THR A 115 -4.03 1.47 1.42
N LEU A 116 -5.30 1.21 1.76
CA LEU A 116 -6.32 2.15 2.25
C LEU A 116 -6.93 3.09 1.20
N TRP A 117 -6.16 3.57 0.22
CA TRP A 117 -6.62 4.46 -0.86
C TRP A 117 -7.31 5.74 -0.34
N SER A 118 -7.78 6.60 -1.26
CA SER A 118 -8.45 7.85 -0.91
C SER A 118 -9.96 7.79 -1.12
N ASP A 119 -10.71 8.22 -0.12
CA ASP A 119 -12.17 8.36 -0.19
C ASP A 119 -12.60 9.74 -0.72
N PHE A 120 -11.66 10.70 -0.78
CA PHE A 120 -11.87 12.10 -1.19
C PHE A 120 -12.86 12.90 -0.32
N ASP A 121 -13.22 12.40 0.87
CA ASP A 121 -14.15 13.04 1.80
C ASP A 121 -13.44 13.57 3.06
N ALA A 122 -12.29 13.01 3.44
CA ALA A 122 -11.61 13.30 4.71
C ALA A 122 -11.46 14.79 5.03
N MET A 123 -11.02 15.61 4.05
CA MET A 123 -10.87 17.06 4.22
C MET A 123 -12.21 17.76 4.47
N ALA A 124 -13.24 17.44 3.69
CA ALA A 124 -14.56 18.04 3.85
C ALA A 124 -15.19 17.66 5.20
N MET A 125 -15.03 16.41 5.62
CA MET A 125 -15.52 15.93 6.92
C MET A 125 -14.78 16.62 8.08
N HIS A 126 -13.47 16.86 7.94
CA HIS A 126 -12.68 17.58 8.94
C HIS A 126 -13.10 19.04 9.11
N GLU A 127 -13.50 19.70 8.02
CA GLU A 127 -14.09 21.05 8.04
C GLU A 127 -15.52 21.09 8.60
N GLY A 128 -16.05 19.95 9.08
CA GLY A 128 -17.38 19.86 9.67
C GLY A 128 -18.51 19.87 8.64
N VAL A 129 -18.23 19.54 7.38
CA VAL A 129 -19.27 19.44 6.35
C VAL A 129 -20.12 18.19 6.62
N THR A 130 -21.35 18.40 7.10
CA THR A 130 -22.33 17.33 7.35
C THR A 130 -23.42 17.26 6.28
N ASP A 131 -23.61 18.33 5.50
CA ASP A 131 -24.60 18.37 4.42
C ASP A 131 -24.17 17.49 3.24
N ALA A 132 -25.01 16.51 2.90
CA ALA A 132 -24.70 15.52 1.87
C ALA A 132 -24.51 16.14 0.48
N THR A 133 -25.29 17.17 0.14
CA THR A 133 -25.18 17.86 -1.15
C THR A 133 -23.85 18.63 -1.26
N ARG A 134 -23.45 19.32 -0.19
CA ARG A 134 -22.16 20.02 -0.11
C ARG A 134 -20.99 19.04 -0.14
N LEU A 135 -21.08 17.94 0.61
CA LEU A 135 -20.06 16.89 0.60
C LEU A 135 -19.88 16.32 -0.81
N HIS A 136 -20.97 15.97 -1.48
CA HIS A 136 -20.91 15.48 -2.87
C HIS A 136 -20.27 16.49 -3.82
N ARG A 137 -20.62 17.78 -3.72
CA ARG A 137 -20.02 18.84 -4.56
C ARG A 137 -18.50 18.97 -4.34
N LEU A 138 -18.05 18.89 -3.09
CA LEU A 138 -16.63 18.95 -2.75
C LEU A 138 -15.88 17.71 -3.26
N ARG A 139 -16.49 16.53 -3.12
CA ARG A 139 -15.96 15.28 -3.68
C ARG A 139 -15.81 15.35 -5.20
N GLU A 140 -16.82 15.82 -5.92
CA GLU A 140 -16.76 16.00 -7.38
C GLU A 140 -15.63 16.97 -7.79
N LYS A 141 -15.37 18.01 -6.98
CA LYS A 141 -14.23 18.90 -7.19
C LYS A 141 -12.90 18.17 -6.97
N ALA A 142 -12.79 17.38 -5.90
CA ALA A 142 -11.61 16.58 -5.60
C ALA A 142 -11.35 15.52 -6.68
N PHE A 143 -12.38 14.85 -7.18
CA PHE A 143 -12.30 13.89 -8.28
C PHE A 143 -11.72 14.53 -9.54
N ARG A 144 -12.22 15.71 -9.95
CA ARG A 144 -11.67 16.41 -11.12
C ARG A 144 -10.19 16.73 -10.97
N ALA A 145 -9.77 17.17 -9.78
CA ALA A 145 -8.37 17.48 -9.51
C ALA A 145 -7.50 16.20 -9.52
N ALA A 146 -7.95 15.13 -8.87
CA ALA A 146 -7.24 13.87 -8.82
C ALA A 146 -7.12 13.20 -10.19
N ASN A 147 -8.20 13.20 -10.97
CA ASN A 147 -8.25 12.56 -12.29
C ASN A 147 -7.23 13.17 -13.27
N PHE A 148 -6.87 14.44 -13.13
CA PHE A 148 -5.82 15.06 -13.94
C PHE A 148 -4.45 14.36 -13.77
N TYR A 149 -4.16 13.87 -12.56
CA TYR A 149 -2.94 13.13 -12.25
C TYR A 149 -3.12 11.63 -12.50
N LEU A 150 -4.24 11.04 -12.06
CA LEU A 150 -4.52 9.60 -12.22
C LEU A 150 -4.57 9.17 -13.69
N GLN A 151 -5.00 10.04 -14.61
CA GLN A 151 -4.93 9.74 -16.04
C GLN A 151 -3.51 9.48 -16.56
N LYS A 152 -2.48 10.02 -15.87
CA LYS A 152 -1.08 9.87 -16.27
C LYS A 152 -0.44 8.60 -15.70
N THR A 153 -1.03 8.00 -14.68
CA THR A 153 -0.52 6.75 -14.10
C THR A 153 -0.84 5.54 -14.96
N GLY A 154 -1.81 5.65 -15.88
CA GLY A 154 -2.20 4.61 -16.82
C GLY A 154 -2.80 3.36 -16.17
N GLY A 155 -3.18 3.43 -14.89
CA GLY A 155 -3.90 2.37 -14.21
C GLY A 155 -5.29 2.14 -14.82
N SER A 156 -5.72 0.88 -14.86
CA SER A 156 -7.03 0.48 -15.36
C SER A 156 -7.68 -0.56 -14.46
N ARG A 157 -8.96 -0.82 -14.66
CA ARG A 157 -9.66 -1.97 -14.07
C ARG A 157 -10.74 -2.40 -15.05
N GLN A 158 -10.68 -3.66 -15.49
CA GLN A 158 -11.61 -4.23 -16.47
C GLN A 158 -11.67 -3.44 -17.79
N GLY A 159 -10.53 -2.89 -18.21
CA GLY A 159 -10.40 -2.12 -19.45
C GLY A 159 -10.76 -0.63 -19.34
N GLU A 160 -11.30 -0.19 -18.20
CA GLU A 160 -11.62 1.22 -17.94
C GLU A 160 -10.52 1.90 -17.09
N PRO A 161 -10.27 3.21 -17.26
CA PRO A 161 -9.30 3.93 -16.43
C PRO A 161 -9.62 3.86 -14.92
N PHE A 162 -8.62 3.49 -14.10
CA PHE A 162 -8.75 3.45 -12.64
C PHE A 162 -8.53 4.86 -12.07
N LEU A 163 -9.63 5.63 -12.02
CA LEU A 163 -9.65 7.03 -11.60
C LEU A 163 -10.23 7.22 -10.19
N ALA A 164 -10.54 8.45 -9.79
CA ALA A 164 -10.95 8.77 -8.42
C ALA A 164 -12.23 8.07 -7.96
N ALA A 165 -13.20 7.84 -8.85
CA ALA A 165 -14.44 7.15 -8.50
C ALA A 165 -14.22 5.67 -8.10
N PRO A 166 -13.62 4.80 -8.95
CA PRO A 166 -13.31 3.43 -8.54
C PRO A 166 -12.24 3.37 -7.43
N MET A 167 -11.31 4.33 -7.35
CA MET A 167 -10.39 4.44 -6.22
C MET A 167 -11.13 4.66 -4.90
N ARG A 168 -12.15 5.53 -4.90
CA ARG A 168 -12.99 5.74 -3.73
C ARG A 168 -13.70 4.45 -3.32
N GLU A 169 -14.23 3.70 -4.27
CA GLU A 169 -14.90 2.43 -3.98
C GLU A 169 -13.93 1.45 -3.28
N GLU A 170 -12.70 1.32 -3.77
CA GLU A 170 -11.67 0.52 -3.09
C GLU A 170 -11.31 1.10 -1.72
N SER A 171 -11.23 2.42 -1.57
CA SER A 171 -10.95 3.04 -0.28
C SER A 171 -12.01 2.71 0.77
N LEU A 172 -13.29 2.78 0.41
CA LEU A 172 -14.37 2.42 1.32
C LEU A 172 -14.31 0.95 1.73
N LEU A 173 -14.01 0.04 0.79
CA LEU A 173 -13.81 -1.38 1.10
C LEU A 173 -12.64 -1.59 2.07
N CYS A 174 -11.51 -0.88 1.87
CA CYS A 174 -10.37 -0.93 2.76
C CYS A 174 -10.68 -0.37 4.15
N GLN A 175 -11.38 0.76 4.23
CA GLN A 175 -11.79 1.37 5.50
C GLN A 175 -12.73 0.48 6.30
N ASP A 176 -13.72 -0.13 5.64
CA ASP A 176 -14.67 -1.04 6.29
C ASP A 176 -13.98 -2.30 6.81
N TRP A 177 -13.10 -2.90 6.00
CA TRP A 177 -12.28 -4.03 6.43
C TRP A 177 -11.37 -3.65 7.61
N LEU A 178 -10.66 -2.52 7.53
CA LEU A 178 -9.72 -2.08 8.56
C LEU A 178 -10.44 -1.81 9.89
N ARG A 179 -11.62 -1.17 9.85
CA ARG A 179 -12.45 -0.94 11.02
C ARG A 179 -12.90 -2.26 11.65
N ALA A 180 -13.35 -3.21 10.85
CA ALA A 180 -13.77 -4.53 11.33
C ALA A 180 -12.60 -5.31 11.95
N ALA A 181 -11.41 -5.27 11.34
CA ALA A 181 -10.20 -5.92 11.85
C ALA A 181 -9.73 -5.31 13.18
N LEU A 182 -9.72 -3.97 13.28
CA LEU A 182 -9.37 -3.24 14.51
C LEU A 182 -10.33 -3.54 15.67
N GLN A 183 -11.61 -3.75 15.38
CA GLN A 183 -12.62 -4.07 16.39
C GLN A 183 -12.50 -5.49 16.96
N GLN A 184 -11.80 -6.40 16.27
CA GLN A 184 -11.58 -7.74 16.81
C GLN A 184 -10.70 -7.65 18.07
N PRO A 185 -11.15 -8.21 19.22
CA PRO A 185 -10.33 -8.25 20.42
C PRO A 185 -9.01 -8.99 20.17
N PHE A 186 -7.92 -8.48 20.74
CA PHE A 186 -6.62 -9.13 20.70
C PHE A 186 -5.87 -8.82 21.99
N ASP A 187 -5.40 -9.86 22.66
CA ASP A 187 -4.62 -9.75 23.90
C ASP A 187 -3.15 -9.50 23.57
N GLY A 188 -2.88 -8.28 23.08
CA GLY A 188 -1.55 -7.83 22.66
C GLY A 188 -1.59 -6.49 21.90
N PRO A 189 -0.42 -5.90 21.61
CA PRO A 189 -0.34 -4.68 20.82
C PRO A 189 -0.77 -4.94 19.37
N THR A 190 -1.46 -3.96 18.78
CA THR A 190 -1.80 -3.95 17.35
C THR A 190 -1.05 -2.83 16.64
N VAL A 191 -0.45 -3.14 15.49
CA VAL A 191 0.20 -2.20 14.57
C VAL A 191 -0.62 -2.16 13.29
N ALA A 192 -1.20 -1.00 12.98
CA ALA A 192 -1.86 -0.76 11.70
C ALA A 192 -0.85 -0.20 10.70
N VAL A 193 -0.74 -0.84 9.54
CA VAL A 193 0.16 -0.43 8.45
C VAL A 193 -0.69 -0.06 7.25
N THR A 194 -0.69 1.21 6.89
CA THR A 194 -1.36 1.69 5.67
C THR A 194 -0.44 2.58 4.89
N HIS A 195 -0.56 2.56 3.56
CA HIS A 195 0.19 3.47 2.71
C HIS A 195 -0.47 4.86 2.70
N PHE A 196 -1.78 4.92 2.45
CA PHE A 196 -2.55 6.15 2.66
C PHE A 196 -2.80 6.37 4.15
N ALA A 197 -2.76 7.64 4.59
CA ALA A 197 -2.95 7.99 5.99
C ALA A 197 -4.36 7.58 6.49
N PRO A 198 -4.47 6.85 7.61
CA PRO A 198 -5.75 6.37 8.14
C PRO A 198 -6.59 7.46 8.82
N SER A 199 -5.97 8.61 9.08
CA SER A 199 -6.63 9.82 9.58
C SER A 199 -5.79 11.05 9.26
N LEU A 200 -6.40 12.23 9.32
CA LEU A 200 -5.70 13.52 9.17
C LEU A 200 -4.76 13.87 10.34
N ARG A 201 -4.69 13.03 11.38
CA ARG A 201 -3.77 13.19 12.52
C ARG A 201 -2.52 12.31 12.41
N SER A 202 -2.45 11.49 11.37
CA SER A 202 -1.37 10.51 11.17
C SER A 202 -0.11 11.18 10.65
#